data_AF-A0AAN8XKH7-F1
#
_entry.id   AF-A0AAN8XKH7-F1
#
_cell.length_a   1.000
_cell.length_b   1.000
_cell.length_c   1.000
_cell.angle_alpha   90.00
_cell.angle_beta   90.00
_cell.angle_gamma   90.00
#
_symmetry.space_group_name_H-M   'P 1'
#
loop_
_entity.id
_entity.type
_entity.pdbx_description
1 polymer ?
#
loop_
_entity_poly.entity_id
_entity_poly.type
_entity_poly.pdbx_seq_one_letter_code
_entity_poly.pdbx_strand_id
1 'polypeptide(L)'
;MIQVWKGWRPVVNKLSGMFDEGSTSTLLHIVRIFTGVAANFSLLLYGAIADPNVYRYILVICLLNLGLYFGNYILTKRIHFKEKGTRFAWACLLLSVICWILALVAFNHHSTDAETSASDSRAMNSSCVFFGVFDAHDAWHIMSSMGLFTFFIGLLTLDDDLYLVPSKRIHVF
;
A
#
# COMPACT_ATOMS: atom_id res chain seq x y z
N MET A 1 10.87 -38.20 -8.80
CA MET A 1 9.71 -37.31 -9.00
C MET A 1 8.68 -37.66 -7.93
N ILE A 2 8.61 -37.01 -6.77
CA ILE A 2 7.62 -35.97 -6.40
C ILE A 2 7.97 -35.64 -4.93
N GLN A 3 9.08 -34.95 -4.68
CA GLN A 3 9.42 -34.47 -3.31
C GLN A 3 8.89 -33.06 -3.04
N VAL A 4 8.54 -32.31 -4.09
CA VAL A 4 7.98 -30.95 -4.01
C VAL A 4 6.71 -30.93 -3.16
N TRP A 5 5.87 -31.97 -3.25
CA TRP A 5 4.58 -32.05 -2.54
C TRP A 5 4.69 -32.33 -1.04
N LYS A 6 5.84 -32.82 -0.53
CA LYS A 6 6.05 -32.96 0.92
C LYS A 6 6.18 -31.60 1.60
N GLY A 7 6.71 -30.59 0.92
CA GLY A 7 6.84 -29.21 1.41
C GLY A 7 5.50 -28.48 1.54
N TRP A 8 4.43 -28.99 0.91
CA TRP A 8 3.08 -28.42 0.99
C TRP A 8 2.26 -28.98 2.15
N ARG A 9 2.70 -30.06 2.82
CA ARG A 9 1.98 -30.63 3.98
C ARG A 9 1.69 -29.60 5.09
N PRO A 10 2.63 -28.71 5.48
CA PRO A 10 2.35 -27.66 6.44
C PRO A 10 1.26 -26.69 5.97
N VAL A 11 1.28 -26.35 4.67
CA VAL A 11 0.29 -25.45 4.04
C VAL A 11 -1.09 -26.10 4.01
N VAL A 12 -1.17 -27.38 3.61
CA VAL A 12 -2.42 -28.16 3.58
C VAL A 12 -2.99 -28.35 4.98
N ASN A 13 -2.15 -28.66 5.98
CA ASN A 13 -2.59 -28.80 7.37
C ASN A 13 -3.04 -27.46 7.99
N LYS A 14 -2.39 -26.35 7.62
CA LYS A 14 -2.80 -25.00 8.04
C LYS A 14 -4.12 -24.62 7.36
N LEU A 15 -4.29 -24.95 6.07
CA LEU A 15 -5.53 -24.77 5.32
C LEU A 15 -6.68 -25.58 5.93
N SER A 16 -6.47 -26.84 6.29
CA SER A 16 -7.50 -27.66 6.92
C SER A 16 -7.89 -27.13 8.30
N GLY A 17 -6.92 -26.67 9.10
CA GLY A 17 -7.19 -26.07 10.42
C GLY A 17 -7.93 -24.73 10.36
N MET A 18 -7.77 -23.94 9.28
CA MET A 18 -8.55 -22.71 9.08
C MET A 18 -10.05 -22.97 8.90
N PHE A 19 -10.46 -24.15 8.43
CA PHE A 19 -11.87 -24.51 8.29
C PHE A 19 -12.52 -24.96 9.60
N ASP A 20 -11.72 -25.30 10.63
CA ASP A 20 -12.21 -25.74 11.95
C ASP A 20 -12.39 -24.57 12.95
N GLU A 21 -11.70 -23.43 12.75
CA GLU A 21 -11.87 -22.25 13.60
C GLU A 21 -13.14 -21.46 13.23
N GLY A 22 -13.82 -20.92 14.25
CA GLY A 22 -15.17 -20.36 14.19
C GLY A 22 -15.55 -19.58 12.91
N SER A 23 -16.68 -20.00 12.33
CA SER A 23 -17.33 -19.57 11.07
C SER A 23 -17.20 -18.10 10.65
N THR A 24 -17.18 -17.13 11.58
CA THR A 24 -17.10 -15.69 11.27
C THR A 24 -15.68 -15.19 11.01
N SER A 25 -14.65 -15.74 11.66
CA SER A 25 -13.25 -15.33 11.46
C SER A 25 -12.72 -15.80 10.10
N THR A 26 -13.05 -17.04 9.75
CA THR A 26 -12.65 -17.71 8.51
C THR A 26 -13.25 -17.04 7.28
N LEU A 27 -14.52 -16.60 7.34
CA LEU A 27 -15.15 -15.90 6.23
C LEU A 27 -14.45 -14.56 5.92
N LEU A 28 -14.15 -13.75 6.95
CA LEU A 28 -13.48 -12.46 6.75
C LEU A 28 -12.05 -12.64 6.21
N HIS A 29 -11.33 -13.66 6.68
CA HIS A 29 -10.03 -14.03 6.11
C HIS A 29 -10.10 -14.41 4.63
N ILE A 30 -11.07 -15.24 4.24
CA ILE A 30 -11.27 -15.64 2.84
C ILE A 30 -11.60 -14.43 1.97
N VAL A 31 -12.51 -13.56 2.43
CA VAL A 31 -12.89 -12.33 1.71
C VAL A 31 -11.66 -11.45 1.48
N ARG A 32 -10.84 -11.22 2.50
CA ARG A 32 -9.63 -10.38 2.40
C ARG A 32 -8.61 -10.93 1.40
N ILE A 33 -8.36 -12.23 1.42
CA ILE A 33 -7.47 -12.89 0.44
C ILE A 33 -8.03 -12.75 -0.97
N PHE A 34 -9.33 -13.03 -1.14
CA PHE A 34 -9.98 -12.94 -2.44
C PHE A 34 -9.96 -11.51 -2.99
N THR A 35 -10.18 -10.49 -2.14
CA THR A 35 -10.07 -9.08 -2.52
C THR A 35 -8.66 -8.74 -3.03
N GLY A 36 -7.61 -9.20 -2.33
CA GLY A 36 -6.23 -8.96 -2.76
C GLY A 36 -5.87 -9.64 -4.08
N VAL A 37 -6.32 -10.89 -4.27
CA VAL A 37 -6.12 -11.64 -5.53
C VAL A 37 -6.89 -11.00 -6.67
N ALA A 38 -8.16 -10.68 -6.47
CA ALA A 38 -9.00 -10.02 -7.48
C ALA A 38 -8.41 -8.66 -7.87
N ALA A 39 -8.00 -7.82 -6.92
CA ALA A 39 -7.41 -6.52 -7.20
C ALA A 39 -6.11 -6.63 -8.02
N ASN A 40 -5.21 -7.56 -7.67
CA ASN A 40 -3.98 -7.76 -8.43
C ASN A 40 -4.24 -8.37 -9.82
N PHE A 41 -5.20 -9.28 -9.95
CA PHE A 41 -5.61 -9.82 -11.25
C PHE A 41 -6.24 -8.72 -12.13
N SER A 42 -7.06 -7.85 -11.56
CA SER A 42 -7.61 -6.69 -12.26
C SER A 42 -6.52 -5.73 -12.74
N LEU A 43 -5.48 -5.50 -11.94
CA LEU A 43 -4.34 -4.67 -12.36
C LEU A 43 -3.58 -5.30 -13.52
N LEU A 44 -3.33 -6.61 -13.46
CA LEU A 44 -2.70 -7.34 -14.55
C LEU A 44 -3.52 -7.23 -15.84
N LEU A 45 -4.83 -7.42 -15.75
CA LEU A 45 -5.74 -7.33 -16.89
C LEU A 45 -5.78 -5.90 -17.45
N TYR A 46 -5.81 -4.89 -16.59
CA TYR A 46 -5.73 -3.49 -16.98
C TYR A 46 -4.44 -3.18 -17.74
N GLY A 47 -3.29 -3.61 -17.23
CA GLY A 47 -2.01 -3.43 -17.92
C GLY A 47 -1.96 -4.11 -19.28
N ALA A 48 -2.55 -5.30 -19.41
CA ALA A 48 -2.58 -6.05 -20.67
C ALA A 48 -3.51 -5.44 -21.73
N ILE A 49 -4.61 -4.78 -21.33
CA ILE A 49 -5.61 -4.25 -22.25
C ILE A 49 -5.37 -2.77 -22.58
N ALA A 50 -5.04 -1.96 -21.57
CA ALA A 50 -5.04 -0.50 -21.70
C ALA A 50 -3.68 0.06 -22.15
N ASP A 51 -2.63 -0.77 -22.17
CA ASP A 51 -1.23 -0.39 -22.47
C ASP A 51 -0.83 0.97 -21.84
N PRO A 52 -0.98 1.12 -20.51
CA PRO A 52 -0.69 2.38 -19.84
C PRO A 52 0.81 2.69 -19.85
N ASN A 53 1.15 3.98 -19.84
CA ASN A 53 2.52 4.44 -19.59
C ASN A 53 3.11 3.73 -18.36
N VAL A 54 4.32 3.17 -18.54
CA VAL A 54 4.98 2.26 -17.60
C VAL A 54 5.14 2.89 -16.22
N TYR A 55 5.49 4.17 -16.14
CA TYR A 55 5.69 4.87 -14.87
C TYR A 55 4.39 5.05 -14.10
N ARG A 56 3.31 5.44 -14.81
CA ARG A 56 1.96 5.51 -14.23
C ARG A 56 1.49 4.14 -13.76
N TYR A 57 1.75 3.11 -14.56
CA TYR A 57 1.34 1.75 -14.27
C TYR A 57 2.03 1.19 -13.02
N ILE A 58 3.36 1.31 -12.92
CA ILE A 58 4.12 0.89 -11.74
C ILE A 58 3.66 1.65 -10.51
N LEU A 59 3.47 2.97 -10.61
CA LEU A 59 2.99 3.80 -9.49
C LEU A 59 1.64 3.29 -8.97
N VAL A 60 0.69 3.01 -9.86
CA VAL A 60 -0.64 2.49 -9.51
C VAL A 60 -0.54 1.12 -8.84
N ILE A 61 0.28 0.20 -9.38
CA ILE A 61 0.50 -1.12 -8.77
C ILE A 61 1.06 -0.98 -7.35
N CYS A 62 2.08 -0.16 -7.16
CA CYS A 62 2.73 0.04 -5.87
C CYS A 62 1.78 0.68 -4.86
N LEU A 63 1.05 1.74 -5.24
CA LEU A 63 0.11 2.43 -4.35
C LEU A 63 -1.07 1.55 -3.96
N LEU A 64 -1.66 0.81 -4.92
CA LEU A 64 -2.77 -0.08 -4.63
C LEU A 64 -2.34 -1.25 -3.75
N ASN A 65 -1.20 -1.88 -4.02
CA ASN A 65 -0.71 -2.95 -3.16
C ASN A 65 -0.38 -2.43 -1.76
N LEU A 66 0.29 -1.28 -1.64
CA LEU A 66 0.55 -0.64 -0.35
C LEU A 66 -0.75 -0.41 0.44
N GLY A 67 -1.76 0.17 -0.22
CA GLY A 67 -3.08 0.40 0.38
C GLY A 67 -3.80 -0.88 0.76
N LEU A 68 -3.74 -1.92 -0.06
CA LEU A 68 -4.35 -3.22 0.21
C LEU A 68 -3.69 -3.89 1.42
N TYR A 69 -2.36 -4.02 1.45
CA TYR A 69 -1.65 -4.65 2.56
C TYR A 69 -1.83 -3.87 3.87
N PHE A 70 -1.70 -2.55 3.82
CA PHE A 70 -1.87 -1.71 4.99
C PHE A 70 -3.32 -1.71 5.49
N GLY A 71 -4.29 -1.55 4.59
CA GLY A 71 -5.72 -1.63 4.93
C GLY A 71 -6.07 -2.98 5.53
N ASN A 72 -5.56 -4.07 4.96
CA ASN A 72 -5.71 -5.42 5.49
C ASN A 72 -5.18 -5.56 6.92
N TYR A 73 -4.01 -4.99 7.20
CA TYR A 73 -3.44 -4.95 8.54
C TYR A 73 -4.33 -4.13 9.51
N ILE A 74 -4.75 -2.91 9.13
CA ILE A 74 -5.60 -2.06 9.97
C ILE A 74 -6.96 -2.71 10.27
N LEU A 75 -7.59 -3.31 9.25
CA LEU A 75 -8.85 -4.04 9.42
C LEU A 75 -8.69 -5.19 10.41
N THR A 76 -7.57 -5.91 10.34
CA THR A 76 -7.27 -6.99 11.29
C THR A 76 -7.13 -6.47 12.70
N LYS A 77 -6.25 -5.48 12.87
CA LYS A 77 -5.97 -4.84 14.15
C LYS A 77 -7.25 -4.33 14.82
N ARG A 78 -8.11 -3.63 14.06
CA ARG A 78 -9.30 -2.95 14.58
C ARG A 78 -10.53 -3.84 14.73
N ILE A 79 -10.83 -4.67 13.73
CA ILE A 79 -12.09 -5.43 13.69
C ILE A 79 -11.94 -6.76 14.43
N HIS A 80 -10.85 -7.50 14.18
CA HIS A 80 -10.65 -8.81 14.78
C HIS A 80 -10.13 -8.70 16.22
N PHE A 81 -9.05 -7.95 16.42
CA PHE A 81 -8.36 -7.92 17.72
C PHE A 81 -8.74 -6.74 18.61
N LYS A 82 -9.52 -5.78 18.08
CA LYS A 82 -10.00 -4.59 18.80
C LYS A 82 -8.87 -3.73 19.41
N GLU A 83 -7.66 -3.85 18.85
CA GLU A 83 -6.50 -3.04 19.21
C GLU A 83 -6.64 -1.65 18.59
N LYS A 84 -6.27 -0.61 19.33
CA LYS A 84 -6.64 0.77 18.95
C LYS A 84 -5.54 1.46 18.15
N GLY A 85 -4.28 1.16 18.43
CA GLY A 85 -3.12 1.91 17.94
C GLY A 85 -2.95 3.25 18.67
N THR A 86 -1.73 3.79 18.62
CA THR A 86 -1.41 5.05 19.31
C THR A 86 -1.97 6.26 18.58
N ARG A 87 -2.35 7.31 19.33
CA ARG A 87 -2.85 8.58 18.75
C ARG A 87 -1.81 9.25 17.85
N PHE A 88 -0.53 9.14 18.22
CA PHE A 88 0.57 9.67 17.44
C PHE A 88 0.66 9.00 16.06
N ALA A 89 0.62 7.67 16.01
CA ALA A 89 0.59 6.93 14.76
C ALA A 89 -0.57 7.36 13.86
N TRP A 90 -1.78 7.49 14.41
CA TRP A 90 -2.95 7.96 13.65
C TRP A 90 -2.78 9.39 13.10
N ALA A 91 -2.16 10.29 13.86
CA ALA A 91 -1.85 11.64 13.38
C ALA A 91 -0.83 11.62 12.24
N CYS A 92 0.22 10.80 12.34
CA CYS A 92 1.21 10.60 11.27
C CYS A 92 0.57 10.00 10.01
N LEU A 93 -0.30 9.01 10.15
CA LEU A 93 -1.03 8.39 9.04
C LEU A 93 -2.00 9.38 8.37
N LEU A 94 -2.69 10.21 9.15
CA LEU A 94 -3.55 11.26 8.59
C LEU A 94 -2.74 12.27 7.77
N LEU A 95 -1.60 12.72 8.31
CA LEU A 95 -0.69 13.63 7.60
C LEU A 95 -0.16 12.99 6.32
N SER A 96 0.21 11.71 6.37
CA SER A 96 0.63 10.95 5.19
C SER A 96 -0.44 10.94 4.09
N VAL A 97 -1.70 10.66 4.44
CA VAL A 97 -2.81 10.68 3.48
C VAL A 97 -2.97 12.06 2.84
N ILE A 98 -2.90 13.14 3.64
CA ILE A 98 -2.97 14.52 3.11
C ILE A 98 -1.82 14.77 2.14
N CYS A 99 -0.59 14.40 2.50
CA CYS A 99 0.58 14.55 1.64
C CYS A 99 0.46 13.75 0.34
N TRP A 100 -0.03 12.51 0.38
CA TRP A 100 -0.27 11.70 -0.83
C TRP A 100 -1.36 12.27 -1.72
N ILE A 101 -2.45 12.81 -1.17
CA ILE A 101 -3.48 13.48 -1.97
C ILE A 101 -2.87 14.66 -2.73
N LEU A 102 -2.12 15.51 -2.03
CA LEU A 102 -1.44 16.65 -2.65
C LEU A 102 -0.42 16.20 -3.71
N ALA A 103 0.33 15.13 -3.43
CA ALA A 103 1.28 14.53 -4.36
C ALA A 103 0.59 13.99 -5.62
N LEU A 104 -0.57 13.34 -5.49
CA LEU A 104 -1.34 12.82 -6.63
C LEU A 104 -2.00 13.94 -7.45
N VAL A 105 -2.44 15.03 -6.81
CA VAL A 105 -2.89 16.22 -7.51
C VAL A 105 -1.74 16.80 -8.36
N ALA A 106 -0.56 16.96 -7.75
CA ALA A 106 0.64 17.43 -8.45
C ALA A 106 1.10 16.48 -9.57
N PHE A 107 1.00 15.16 -9.37
CA PHE A 107 1.34 14.14 -10.37
C PHE A 107 0.47 14.22 -11.63
N ASN A 108 -0.82 14.58 -11.47
CA ASN A 108 -1.73 14.73 -12.61
C ASN A 108 -1.44 15.99 -13.43
N HIS A 109 -0.68 16.95 -12.90
CA HIS A 109 -0.13 18.04 -13.68
C HIS A 109 1.07 17.53 -14.49
N HIS A 110 0.80 17.11 -15.72
CA HIS A 110 1.81 16.54 -16.60
C HIS A 110 2.84 17.59 -17.01
N SER A 111 4.10 17.41 -16.60
CA SER A 111 5.23 18.27 -16.99
C SER A 111 6.47 17.47 -17.41
N THR A 112 6.38 16.14 -17.44
CA THR A 112 7.50 15.26 -17.80
C THR A 112 6.94 13.93 -18.32
N ASP A 113 7.59 13.40 -19.37
CA ASP A 113 7.39 12.03 -19.84
C ASP A 113 8.75 11.34 -19.93
N ALA A 114 8.87 10.21 -19.25
CA ALA A 114 10.10 9.43 -19.17
C ALA A 114 10.14 8.28 -20.20
N GLU A 115 9.12 8.16 -21.06
CA GLU A 115 9.12 7.27 -22.24
C GLU A 115 9.58 7.98 -23.51
N THR A 116 9.63 9.32 -23.49
CA THR A 116 10.07 10.14 -24.62
C THR A 116 11.56 10.49 -24.55
N SER A 117 12.11 11.03 -25.65
CA SER A 117 13.48 11.51 -25.65
C SER A 117 13.66 12.69 -24.68
N ALA A 118 14.88 12.88 -24.17
CA ALA A 118 15.16 14.00 -23.27
C ALA A 118 14.86 15.38 -23.91
N SER A 119 14.97 15.51 -25.23
CA SER A 119 14.60 16.72 -25.95
C SER A 119 13.09 16.94 -26.00
N ASP A 120 12.31 15.88 -26.25
CA ASP A 120 10.85 15.98 -26.33
C ASP A 120 10.24 16.21 -24.95
N SER A 121 10.76 15.54 -23.93
CA SER A 121 10.35 15.72 -22.54
C SER A 121 10.57 17.16 -22.07
N ARG A 122 11.70 17.79 -22.43
CA ARG A 122 11.99 19.21 -22.11
C ARG A 122 11.00 20.19 -22.72
N ALA A 123 10.36 19.85 -23.83
CA ALA A 123 9.34 20.70 -24.43
C ALA A 123 8.05 20.77 -23.59
N MET A 124 7.88 19.85 -22.63
CA MET A 124 6.74 19.79 -21.72
C MET A 124 6.98 20.47 -20.37
N ASN A 125 8.17 21.05 -20.15
CA ASN A 125 8.47 21.78 -18.92
C ASN A 125 7.51 22.96 -18.75
N SER A 126 6.83 23.01 -17.61
CA SER A 126 5.95 24.13 -17.25
C SER A 126 6.70 25.22 -16.48
N SER A 127 6.12 26.42 -16.40
CA SER A 127 6.67 27.50 -15.57
C SER A 127 6.64 27.12 -14.09
N CYS A 128 7.70 27.43 -13.35
CA CYS A 128 7.77 27.15 -11.90
C CYS A 128 6.62 27.87 -11.16
N VAL A 129 5.83 27.10 -10.40
CA VAL A 129 4.62 27.59 -9.70
C VAL A 129 4.91 27.89 -8.23
N PHE A 130 5.86 27.17 -7.62
CA PHE A 130 6.14 27.26 -6.19
C PHE A 130 7.47 27.97 -5.93
N PHE A 131 7.39 29.12 -5.26
CA PHE A 131 8.51 30.05 -4.99
C PHE A 131 9.31 30.51 -6.23
N GLY A 132 8.77 30.29 -7.44
CA GLY A 132 9.49 30.56 -8.69
C GLY A 132 10.68 29.62 -8.94
N VAL A 133 10.80 28.53 -8.16
CA VAL A 133 11.90 27.57 -8.24
C VAL A 133 11.40 26.17 -8.57
N PHE A 134 10.25 25.78 -8.02
CA PHE A 134 9.73 24.42 -8.13
C PHE A 134 8.50 24.38 -9.04
N ASP A 135 8.43 23.38 -9.90
CA ASP A 135 7.25 23.08 -10.70
C ASP A 135 6.33 22.07 -10.00
N ALA A 136 5.29 21.60 -10.71
CA ALA A 136 4.38 20.60 -10.16
C ALA A 136 5.03 19.22 -9.99
N HIS A 137 6.02 18.87 -10.80
CA HIS A 137 6.75 17.61 -10.71
C HIS A 137 7.62 17.58 -9.45
N ASP A 138 8.32 18.68 -9.16
CA ASP A 138 9.06 18.85 -7.90
C ASP A 138 8.13 18.76 -6.68
N ALA A 139 6.98 19.43 -6.75
CA ALA A 139 5.97 19.36 -5.70
C ALA A 139 5.47 17.93 -5.48
N TRP A 140 5.24 17.16 -6.55
CA TRP A 140 4.89 15.74 -6.45
C TRP A 140 5.97 14.95 -5.68
N HIS A 141 7.26 15.12 -6.01
CA HIS A 141 8.34 14.41 -5.32
C HIS A 141 8.50 14.82 -3.85
N ILE A 142 8.41 16.10 -3.53
CA ILE A 142 8.49 16.59 -2.14
C ILE A 142 7.31 16.07 -1.31
N MET A 143 6.10 16.16 -1.84
CA MET A 143 4.90 15.74 -1.10
C MET A 143 4.80 14.22 -0.96
N SER A 144 5.19 13.46 -2.00
CA SER A 144 5.20 12.00 -1.94
C SER A 144 6.26 11.47 -0.97
N SER A 145 7.46 12.04 -0.94
CA SER A 145 8.52 11.67 0.01
C SER A 145 8.13 11.99 1.46
N MET A 146 7.54 13.17 1.72
CA MET A 146 6.98 13.52 3.03
C MET A 146 5.85 12.56 3.44
N GLY A 147 4.96 12.23 2.50
CA GLY A 147 3.87 11.29 2.72
C GLY A 147 4.36 9.88 3.06
N LEU A 148 5.40 9.39 2.39
CA LEU A 148 6.04 8.10 2.69
C LEU A 148 6.78 8.12 4.03
N PHE A 149 7.51 9.19 4.33
CA PHE A 149 8.21 9.32 5.61
C PHE A 149 7.24 9.29 6.79
N THR A 150 6.21 10.13 6.74
CA THR A 150 5.19 10.18 7.80
C THR A 150 4.37 8.90 7.88
N PHE A 151 4.11 8.23 6.74
CA PHE A 151 3.51 6.89 6.72
C PHE A 151 4.37 5.88 7.47
N PHE A 152 5.68 5.87 7.22
CA PHE A 152 6.61 4.94 7.83
C PHE A 152 6.73 5.17 9.35
N ILE A 153 6.78 6.42 9.81
CA ILE A 153 6.70 6.74 11.24
C ILE A 153 5.37 6.26 11.83
N GLY A 154 4.27 6.49 11.12
CA GLY A 154 2.94 5.99 11.50
C GLY A 154 2.93 4.48 11.68
N LEU A 155 3.51 3.73 10.73
CA LEU A 155 3.64 2.26 10.81
C LEU A 155 4.48 1.81 12.01
N LEU A 156 5.65 2.41 12.22
CA LEU A 156 6.57 2.00 13.29
C LEU A 156 6.00 2.24 14.69
N THR A 157 5.18 3.27 14.84
CA THR A 157 4.59 3.67 16.15
C THR A 157 3.17 3.16 16.35
N LEU A 158 2.63 2.42 15.38
CA LEU A 158 1.24 1.98 15.40
C LEU A 158 0.95 0.95 16.48
N ASP A 159 1.93 0.09 16.77
CA ASP A 159 1.87 -0.99 17.76
C ASP A 159 2.45 -0.60 19.13
N ASP A 160 2.84 0.67 19.31
CA ASP A 160 3.36 1.16 20.60
C ASP A 160 2.31 1.06 21.73
N ASP A 161 1.02 0.85 21.41
CA ASP A 161 0.00 0.56 22.42
C ASP A 161 0.15 -0.82 23.08
N LEU A 162 0.94 -1.71 22.48
CA LEU A 162 1.21 -3.06 22.94
C LEU A 162 2.55 -3.20 23.67
N TYR A 163 3.25 -2.10 23.99
CA TYR A 163 4.62 -2.16 24.53
C TYR A 163 4.78 -2.95 25.85
N LEU A 164 3.72 -3.05 26.66
CA LEU A 164 3.70 -3.84 27.91
C LEU A 164 3.17 -5.27 27.73
N VAL A 165 2.67 -5.61 26.54
CA VAL A 165 2.09 -6.92 26.27
C VAL A 165 3.22 -7.92 26.02
N PRO A 166 3.29 -9.03 26.80
CA PRO A 166 4.28 -10.07 26.55
C PRO A 166 4.16 -10.60 25.12
N SER A 167 5.27 -10.82 24.41
CA SER A 167 5.26 -11.19 22.98
C SER A 167 4.42 -12.43 22.66
N LYS A 168 4.29 -13.38 23.60
CA LYS A 168 3.44 -14.58 23.44
C LYS A 168 1.93 -14.29 23.41
N ARG A 169 1.53 -13.10 23.82
CA ARG A 169 0.13 -12.62 23.85
C ARG A 169 -0.16 -11.61 22.74
N ILE A 170 0.85 -11.23 21.96
CA ILE A 170 0.66 -10.38 20.78
C ILE A 170 0.11 -11.28 19.67
N HIS A 171 -1.00 -10.88 19.09
CA HIS A 171 -1.60 -11.59 17.97
C HIS A 171 -0.77 -11.30 16.71
N VAL A 172 -0.27 -12.34 16.06
CA VAL A 172 0.51 -12.24 14.81
C VAL A 172 -0.33 -12.80 13.68
N PHE A 173 -0.42 -12.06 12.57
CA PHE A 173 -1.29 -12.36 11.42
C PHE A 173 -0.48 -12.88 10.23
#